data_AF-A0A4D8RX62-F1
#
_entry.id   AF-A0A4D8RX62-F1
#
_cell.length_a   1.000
_cell.length_b   1.000
_cell.length_c   1.000
_cell.angle_alpha   90.00
_cell.angle_beta   90.00
_cell.angle_gamma   90.00
#
_symmetry.space_group_name_H-M   'P 1'
#
loop_
_entity.id
_entity.type
_entity.pdbx_description
1 polymer ?
#
loop_
_entity_poly.entity_id
_entity_poly.type
_entity_poly.pdbx_seq_one_letter_code
_entity_poly.pdbx_strand_id
1 'polypeptide(L)'
;MRPIPRTMSTQHPDNATVPEWAKGDVIEGEAEVIEAYYAFSRLNVHEVMWDAEGKDVDTHVVRKLFSSFDEYFKNNILGEDIFLTYRLPNPKIEGAERKVFAETMESIPITFDVAERFYGRKVVPVFEVILPFTTNASDIISVARYYERAVAMEENIELQDGVYVRDLVGEIYPKRIEVIPLIEDKDSLLNTRNIIEGYYRAIKPSYMRLFIARSDPAMNYGMLTAVLLAKYALSEAGKLAEELGIPIFPIIGVGSLPFRGHLSPENYQRVMEEYEGVYTFTIQSAFKYDYSEEQVKGAISHINREEVKEPRILGEEEKKVTRDIIETYTLSYQPVIESLANLINTVALHLPRRRARKLHISLFGYARSTGKVMLPRAITFVGSLYSVGLPPEVIGISSLGKLNEMQWNILEENYKFLKNDLQKASEFINPEGLSTLVSYGYLDAEISKKLEEDIKYLESMGVKIGPRSYESKKHALLSQLLMLSLKEKKYNEVKQYAREMAVIRKSIG
;
A
#
# COMPACT_ATOMS: atom_id res chain seq x y z
N MET A 1 14.29 -18.34 -15.55
CA MET A 1 13.47 -17.19 -15.10
C MET A 1 14.16 -16.60 -13.88
N ARG A 2 14.20 -15.27 -13.72
CA ARG A 2 14.76 -14.64 -12.50
C ARG A 2 13.92 -15.07 -11.28
N PRO A 3 14.49 -15.14 -10.07
CA PRO A 3 13.68 -15.37 -8.87
C PRO A 3 12.69 -14.22 -8.71
N ILE A 4 11.46 -14.54 -8.31
CA ILE A 4 10.47 -13.51 -7.99
C ILE A 4 10.59 -13.19 -6.50
N PRO A 5 10.61 -11.90 -6.10
CA PRO A 5 10.73 -11.52 -4.70
C PRO A 5 9.47 -11.84 -3.90
N ARG A 6 9.65 -12.33 -2.67
CA ARG A 6 8.56 -12.65 -1.73
C ARG A 6 8.22 -11.47 -0.81
N THR A 7 9.18 -10.56 -0.61
CA THR A 7 9.03 -9.36 0.20
C THR A 7 9.51 -8.13 -0.56
N MET A 8 8.72 -7.06 -0.49
CA MET A 8 9.01 -5.76 -1.12
C MET A 8 9.00 -4.65 -0.07
N SER A 9 10.15 -4.10 0.28
CA SER A 9 10.27 -2.94 1.17
C SER A 9 9.72 -1.71 0.45
N THR A 10 8.89 -0.94 1.15
CA THR A 10 8.27 0.26 0.59
C THR A 10 8.55 1.48 1.48
N GLN A 11 8.36 2.66 0.90
CA GLN A 11 8.62 3.97 1.54
C GLN A 11 7.33 4.61 2.09
N HIS A 12 6.41 3.80 2.59
CA HIS A 12 5.17 4.31 3.21
C HIS A 12 5.47 5.07 4.51
N PRO A 13 4.83 6.23 4.78
CA PRO A 13 5.06 7.03 5.99
C PRO A 13 4.22 6.55 7.19
N ASP A 14 4.09 5.23 7.40
CA ASP A 14 3.21 4.64 8.40
C ASP A 14 3.88 4.39 9.76
N ASN A 15 5.19 4.57 9.87
CA ASN A 15 5.93 4.30 11.11
C ASN A 15 5.66 5.33 12.23
N ALA A 16 5.42 4.87 13.45
CA ALA A 16 5.26 5.73 14.61
C ALA A 16 6.61 6.26 15.13
N THR A 17 7.62 5.41 15.16
CA THR A 17 8.98 5.70 15.63
C THR A 17 9.92 6.07 14.47
N VAL A 18 10.95 6.85 14.77
CA VAL A 18 11.99 7.20 13.81
C VAL A 18 13.08 6.14 13.90
N PRO A 19 13.54 5.55 12.78
CA PRO A 19 14.65 4.59 12.83
C PRO A 19 15.95 5.27 13.28
N GLU A 20 16.79 4.54 13.99
CA GLU A 20 18.03 5.08 14.61
C GLU A 20 19.02 5.70 13.60
N TRP A 21 19.03 5.20 12.37
CA TRP A 21 19.90 5.72 11.31
C TRP A 21 19.40 7.02 10.69
N ALA A 22 18.15 7.43 10.94
CA ALA A 22 17.62 8.67 10.41
C ALA A 22 18.05 9.87 11.28
N LYS A 23 18.52 10.93 10.62
CA LYS A 23 19.00 12.15 11.30
C LYS A 23 17.87 13.06 11.81
N GLY A 24 16.63 12.80 11.41
CA GLY A 24 15.47 13.62 11.75
C GLY A 24 14.15 12.85 11.64
N ASP A 25 13.05 13.53 11.97
CA ASP A 25 11.71 12.93 12.00
C ASP A 25 11.18 12.49 10.62
N VAL A 26 11.73 13.07 9.56
CA VAL A 26 11.35 12.85 8.16
C VAL A 26 12.50 12.15 7.43
N ILE A 27 12.19 11.06 6.74
CA ILE A 27 13.14 10.34 5.90
C ILE A 27 13.00 10.86 4.46
N GLU A 28 14.09 11.43 3.93
CA GLU A 28 14.16 12.02 2.59
C GLU A 28 15.59 11.99 2.03
N GLY A 29 15.74 12.09 0.70
CA GLY A 29 17.04 12.18 0.03
C GLY A 29 17.96 10.98 0.32
N GLU A 30 19.19 11.25 0.75
CA GLU A 30 20.20 10.21 1.08
C GLU A 30 19.72 9.22 2.14
N ALA A 31 18.83 9.62 3.04
CA ALA A 31 18.29 8.74 4.06
C ALA A 31 17.47 7.59 3.44
N GLU A 32 16.88 7.79 2.26
CA GLU A 32 16.13 6.76 1.53
C GLU A 32 17.05 5.75 0.84
N VAL A 33 18.26 6.17 0.43
CA VAL A 33 19.29 5.26 -0.08
C VAL A 33 19.80 4.36 1.04
N ILE A 34 20.05 4.94 2.23
CA ILE A 34 20.40 4.20 3.44
C ILE A 34 19.28 3.22 3.81
N GLU A 35 18.02 3.63 3.71
CA GLU A 35 16.89 2.73 3.94
C GLU A 35 16.85 1.54 2.98
N ALA A 36 17.04 1.79 1.68
CA ALA A 36 17.07 0.72 0.69
C ALA A 36 18.18 -0.29 1.02
N TYR A 37 19.38 0.21 1.33
CA TYR A 37 20.49 -0.62 1.79
C TYR A 37 20.16 -1.37 3.09
N TYR A 38 19.53 -0.71 4.07
CA TYR A 38 19.11 -1.34 5.33
C TYR A 38 18.11 -2.49 5.09
N ALA A 39 17.14 -2.30 4.19
CA ALA A 39 16.18 -3.32 3.83
C ALA A 39 16.84 -4.56 3.21
N PHE A 40 17.79 -4.36 2.29
CA PHE A 40 18.55 -5.45 1.69
C PHE A 40 19.49 -6.13 2.70
N SER A 41 20.43 -5.36 3.26
CA SER A 41 21.56 -5.90 4.03
C SER A 41 21.20 -6.33 5.45
N ARG A 42 20.28 -5.62 6.10
CA ARG A 42 19.93 -5.88 7.50
C ARG A 42 18.71 -6.77 7.60
N LEU A 43 17.68 -6.51 6.79
CA LEU A 43 16.40 -7.22 6.90
C LEU A 43 16.25 -8.40 5.94
N ASN A 44 17.16 -8.56 4.97
CA ASN A 44 17.08 -9.58 3.91
C ASN A 44 15.76 -9.53 3.12
N VAL A 45 15.27 -8.31 2.87
CA VAL A 45 14.15 -8.10 1.94
C VAL A 45 14.66 -8.32 0.52
N HIS A 46 13.88 -8.99 -0.33
CA HIS A 46 14.31 -9.33 -1.69
C HIS A 46 14.13 -8.18 -2.70
N GLU A 47 13.22 -7.25 -2.43
CA GLU A 47 12.91 -6.15 -3.35
C GLU A 47 12.69 -4.82 -2.62
N VAL A 48 13.14 -3.71 -3.22
CA VAL A 48 12.81 -2.36 -2.76
C VAL A 48 11.99 -1.66 -3.84
N MET A 49 10.83 -1.13 -3.43
CA MET A 49 10.05 -0.22 -4.26
C MET A 49 10.58 1.21 -4.09
N TRP A 50 11.02 1.83 -5.18
CA TRP A 50 11.45 3.22 -5.21
C TRP A 50 10.30 4.12 -5.64
N ASP A 51 9.79 4.96 -4.74
CA ASP A 51 8.57 5.74 -4.96
C ASP A 51 8.86 7.04 -5.73
N ALA A 52 8.52 7.12 -7.02
CA ALA A 52 8.64 8.34 -7.81
C ALA A 52 7.33 9.15 -7.90
N GLU A 53 6.17 8.58 -7.53
CA GLU A 53 4.86 9.22 -7.70
C GLU A 53 4.63 10.40 -6.74
N GLY A 54 5.15 10.33 -5.52
CA GLY A 54 4.73 11.21 -4.42
C GLY A 54 5.76 12.22 -3.94
N LYS A 55 6.90 12.36 -4.63
CA LYS A 55 8.06 13.17 -4.19
C LYS A 55 8.99 13.53 -5.34
N ASP A 56 9.91 14.47 -5.12
CA ASP A 56 11.06 14.66 -6.01
C ASP A 56 11.97 13.44 -5.88
N VAL A 57 11.98 12.60 -6.91
CA VAL A 57 12.67 11.30 -6.87
C VAL A 57 14.13 11.46 -7.23
N ASP A 58 14.99 10.76 -6.51
CA ASP A 58 16.38 10.61 -6.88
C ASP A 58 16.52 9.53 -7.95
N THR A 59 16.82 9.96 -9.18
CA THR A 59 17.04 9.12 -10.36
C THR A 59 18.39 8.39 -10.36
N HIS A 60 19.27 8.66 -9.38
CA HIS A 60 20.62 8.10 -9.29
C HIS A 60 20.79 7.09 -8.16
N VAL A 61 19.69 6.53 -7.63
CA VAL A 61 19.70 5.60 -6.49
C VAL A 61 20.67 4.42 -6.68
N VAL A 62 20.74 3.81 -7.86
CA VAL A 62 21.66 2.68 -8.14
C VAL A 62 23.13 3.10 -8.01
N ARG A 63 23.48 4.27 -8.54
CA ARG A 63 24.83 4.83 -8.42
C ARG A 63 25.20 5.09 -6.97
N LYS A 64 24.27 5.63 -6.18
CA LYS A 64 24.49 5.91 -4.75
C LYS A 64 24.64 4.65 -3.92
N LEU A 65 23.81 3.63 -4.19
CA LEU A 65 23.92 2.31 -3.58
C LEU A 65 25.29 1.67 -3.84
N PHE A 66 25.75 1.65 -5.10
CA PHE A 66 27.03 1.04 -5.44
C PHE A 66 28.23 1.83 -4.94
N SER A 67 28.17 3.16 -4.92
CA SER A 67 29.28 3.99 -4.41
C SER A 67 29.39 3.99 -2.89
N SER A 68 28.26 3.85 -2.19
CA SER A 68 28.23 3.90 -0.72
C SER A 68 28.37 2.52 -0.06
N PHE A 69 27.95 1.45 -0.74
CA PHE A 69 27.84 0.10 -0.17
C PHE A 69 28.38 -0.98 -1.13
N ASP A 70 29.53 -0.72 -1.74
CA ASP A 70 30.08 -1.53 -2.82
C ASP A 70 30.30 -3.01 -2.45
N GLU A 71 30.84 -3.28 -1.27
CA GLU A 71 31.12 -4.65 -0.80
C GLU A 71 29.86 -5.52 -0.75
N TYR A 72 28.73 -4.95 -0.32
CA TYR A 72 27.47 -5.68 -0.27
C TYR A 72 26.96 -6.04 -1.68
N PHE A 73 26.94 -5.06 -2.59
CA PHE A 73 26.40 -5.26 -3.94
C PHE A 73 27.31 -6.11 -4.84
N LYS A 74 28.62 -6.18 -4.57
CA LYS A 74 29.51 -7.17 -5.22
C LYS A 74 29.09 -8.62 -4.93
N ASN A 75 28.50 -8.87 -3.76
CA ASN A 75 28.06 -10.19 -3.31
C ASN A 75 26.55 -10.44 -3.51
N ASN A 76 25.77 -9.40 -3.78
CA ASN A 76 24.31 -9.46 -3.95
C ASN A 76 23.94 -8.61 -5.18
N ILE A 77 23.83 -9.26 -6.33
CA ILE A 77 23.72 -8.59 -7.62
C ILE A 77 22.31 -7.98 -7.78
N LEU A 78 22.26 -6.64 -7.82
CA LEU A 78 21.02 -5.90 -8.06
C LEU A 78 20.52 -6.16 -9.49
N GLY A 79 19.32 -6.73 -9.62
CA GLY A 79 18.70 -7.17 -10.88
C GLY A 79 18.74 -8.68 -11.12
N GLU A 80 19.45 -9.44 -10.26
CA GLU A 80 19.55 -10.90 -10.35
C GLU A 80 19.23 -11.59 -9.01
N ASP A 81 19.84 -11.15 -7.91
CA ASP A 81 19.66 -11.72 -6.56
C ASP A 81 18.63 -10.92 -5.74
N ILE A 82 18.67 -9.60 -5.89
CA ILE A 82 17.79 -8.63 -5.23
C ILE A 82 17.29 -7.60 -6.24
N PHE A 83 16.14 -6.98 -5.98
CA PHE A 83 15.41 -6.21 -7.00
C PHE A 83 15.11 -4.78 -6.56
N LEU A 84 15.19 -3.86 -7.52
CA LEU A 84 14.75 -2.47 -7.37
C LEU A 84 13.68 -2.19 -8.40
N THR A 85 12.51 -1.77 -7.94
CA THR A 85 11.32 -1.58 -8.79
C THR A 85 10.79 -0.17 -8.62
N TYR A 86 10.72 0.59 -9.71
CA TYR A 86 10.27 1.98 -9.66
C TYR A 86 8.74 2.05 -9.65
N ARG A 87 8.16 2.75 -8.68
CA ARG A 87 6.75 3.17 -8.73
C ARG A 87 6.68 4.51 -9.44
N LEU A 88 6.19 4.50 -10.67
CA LEU A 88 6.16 5.67 -11.53
C LEU A 88 5.08 6.68 -11.08
N PRO A 89 5.26 7.98 -11.37
CA PRO A 89 4.13 8.89 -11.46
C PRO A 89 3.17 8.40 -12.56
N ASN A 90 1.86 8.56 -12.38
CA ASN A 90 0.91 8.23 -13.44
C ASN A 90 0.74 9.43 -14.38
N PRO A 91 1.14 9.35 -15.66
CA PRO A 91 1.10 10.48 -16.59
C PRO A 91 -0.33 10.95 -16.94
N LYS A 92 -1.36 10.16 -16.64
CA LYS A 92 -2.76 10.58 -16.77
C LYS A 92 -3.16 11.61 -15.72
N ILE A 93 -2.45 11.66 -14.59
CA ILE A 93 -2.64 12.69 -13.57
C ILE A 93 -1.95 13.96 -14.08
N GLU A 94 -2.72 15.05 -14.19
CA GLU A 94 -2.24 16.31 -14.77
C GLU A 94 -1.13 16.98 -13.92
N GLY A 95 -0.31 17.80 -14.57
CA GLY A 95 0.70 18.66 -13.91
C GLY A 95 2.15 18.25 -14.14
N ALA A 96 3.02 18.64 -13.21
CA ALA A 96 4.47 18.43 -13.29
C ALA A 96 4.88 16.94 -13.32
N GLU A 97 4.03 16.06 -12.80
CA GLU A 97 4.25 14.61 -12.73
C GLU A 97 4.47 13.95 -14.10
N ARG A 98 3.95 14.54 -15.20
CA ARG A 98 4.17 14.01 -16.55
C ARG A 98 5.64 14.05 -16.98
N LYS A 99 6.39 15.06 -16.54
CA LYS A 99 7.82 15.17 -16.85
C LYS A 99 8.68 14.36 -15.90
N VAL A 100 8.27 14.22 -14.64
CA VAL A 100 8.87 13.28 -13.69
C VAL A 100 8.74 11.84 -14.20
N PHE A 101 7.60 11.48 -14.81
CA PHE A 101 7.43 10.18 -15.48
C PHE A 101 8.50 9.97 -16.56
N ALA A 102 8.66 10.92 -17.49
CA ALA A 102 9.67 10.81 -18.55
C ALA A 102 11.10 10.67 -17.98
N GLU A 103 11.46 11.53 -17.03
CA GLU A 103 12.76 11.51 -16.35
C GLU A 103 13.03 10.15 -15.66
N THR A 104 12.02 9.61 -14.98
CA THR A 104 12.13 8.31 -14.31
C THR A 104 12.37 7.19 -15.33
N MET A 105 11.68 7.21 -16.48
CA MET A 105 11.85 6.20 -17.53
C MET A 105 13.21 6.31 -18.22
N GLU A 106 13.68 7.52 -18.50
CA GLU A 106 15.00 7.80 -19.08
C GLU A 106 16.15 7.47 -18.11
N SER A 107 15.89 7.43 -16.80
CA SER A 107 16.90 7.02 -15.82
C SER A 107 17.20 5.52 -15.83
N ILE A 108 16.30 4.68 -16.34
CA ILE A 108 16.46 3.22 -16.33
C ILE A 108 17.72 2.79 -17.11
N PRO A 109 17.97 3.25 -18.35
CA PRO A 109 19.22 3.01 -19.06
C PRO A 109 20.49 3.39 -18.29
N ILE A 110 20.46 4.51 -17.57
CA ILE A 110 21.59 4.97 -16.77
C ILE A 110 21.91 3.94 -15.67
N THR A 111 20.89 3.28 -15.10
CA THR A 111 21.12 2.22 -14.10
C THR A 111 21.86 1.02 -14.69
N PHE A 112 21.59 0.67 -15.96
CA PHE A 112 22.29 -0.40 -16.67
C PHE A 112 23.76 -0.04 -16.87
N ASP A 113 24.08 1.15 -17.39
CA ASP A 113 25.46 1.57 -17.64
C ASP A 113 26.30 1.58 -16.35
N VAL A 114 25.68 2.06 -15.26
CA VAL A 114 26.29 2.06 -13.92
C VAL A 114 26.58 0.64 -13.45
N ALA A 115 25.65 -0.29 -13.66
CA ALA A 115 25.82 -1.69 -13.27
C ALA A 115 26.81 -2.44 -14.15
N GLU A 116 26.78 -2.24 -15.47
CA GLU A 116 27.74 -2.86 -16.39
C GLU A 116 29.16 -2.47 -16.00
N ARG A 117 29.38 -1.19 -15.72
CA ARG A 117 30.69 -0.71 -15.25
C ARG A 117 31.06 -1.26 -13.87
N PHE A 118 30.11 -1.35 -12.94
CA PHE A 118 30.37 -1.83 -11.58
C PHE A 118 30.69 -3.32 -11.53
N TYR A 119 29.95 -4.15 -12.29
CA TYR A 119 30.10 -5.61 -12.31
C TYR A 119 31.07 -6.12 -13.38
N GLY A 120 31.46 -5.28 -14.35
CA GLY A 120 32.29 -5.69 -15.49
C GLY A 120 31.58 -6.60 -16.49
N ARG A 121 30.23 -6.67 -16.44
CA ARG A 121 29.37 -7.47 -17.33
C ARG A 121 27.97 -6.86 -17.42
N LYS A 122 27.23 -7.16 -18.49
CA LYS A 122 25.84 -6.71 -18.67
C LYS A 122 24.94 -7.22 -17.54
N VAL A 123 24.45 -6.30 -16.70
CA VAL A 123 23.46 -6.53 -15.62
C VAL A 123 22.42 -5.44 -15.73
N VAL A 124 21.13 -5.78 -15.58
CA VAL A 124 20.01 -4.83 -15.65
C VAL A 124 19.40 -4.68 -14.25
N PRO A 125 19.72 -3.61 -13.50
CA PRO A 125 19.23 -3.44 -12.13
C PRO A 125 17.74 -3.18 -12.03
N VAL A 126 17.21 -2.41 -13.00
CA VAL A 126 15.80 -2.02 -13.05
C VAL A 126 15.22 -2.47 -14.38
N PHE A 127 14.22 -3.35 -14.32
CA PHE A 127 13.51 -3.86 -15.51
C PHE A 127 12.00 -3.99 -15.30
N GLU A 128 11.51 -3.78 -14.07
CA GLU A 128 10.09 -3.72 -13.76
C GLU A 128 9.73 -2.33 -13.23
N VAL A 129 8.53 -1.87 -13.58
CA VAL A 129 7.99 -0.59 -13.12
C VAL A 129 6.54 -0.79 -12.65
N ILE A 130 6.13 -0.09 -11.60
CA ILE A 130 4.76 -0.11 -11.08
C ILE A 130 4.03 1.15 -11.57
N LEU A 131 2.87 0.97 -12.19
CA LEU A 131 1.98 2.08 -12.57
C LEU A 131 0.80 2.18 -11.57
N PRO A 132 0.78 3.19 -10.68
CA PRO A 132 -0.36 3.44 -9.78
C PRO A 132 -1.59 3.92 -10.55
N PHE A 133 -2.77 3.87 -9.92
CA PHE A 133 -4.05 4.27 -10.49
C PHE A 133 -4.34 3.63 -11.86
N THR A 134 -3.98 2.35 -12.02
CA THR A 134 -4.30 1.60 -13.24
C THR A 134 -5.78 1.22 -13.24
N THR A 135 -6.51 1.62 -14.27
CA THR A 135 -7.95 1.39 -14.42
C THR A 135 -8.32 0.51 -15.61
N ASN A 136 -7.43 0.42 -16.60
CA ASN A 136 -7.67 -0.32 -17.83
C ASN A 136 -6.33 -0.77 -18.47
N ALA A 137 -6.39 -1.74 -19.38
CA ALA A 137 -5.20 -2.28 -20.05
C ALA A 137 -4.40 -1.24 -20.83
N SER A 138 -5.06 -0.22 -21.42
CA SER A 138 -4.37 0.79 -22.23
C SER A 138 -3.39 1.63 -21.41
N ASP A 139 -3.60 1.76 -20.10
CA ASP A 139 -2.72 2.49 -19.17
C ASP A 139 -1.32 1.86 -19.19
N ILE A 140 -1.25 0.57 -18.87
CA ILE A 140 0.01 -0.18 -18.80
C ILE A 140 0.62 -0.50 -20.16
N ILE A 141 -0.22 -0.69 -21.20
CA ILE A 141 0.26 -0.82 -22.59
C ILE A 141 0.98 0.45 -23.02
N SER A 142 0.42 1.63 -22.71
CA SER A 142 1.03 2.91 -23.09
C SER A 142 2.38 3.11 -22.43
N VAL A 143 2.54 2.72 -21.15
CA VAL A 143 3.83 2.79 -20.44
C VAL A 143 4.86 1.85 -21.06
N ALA A 144 4.49 0.60 -21.32
CA ALA A 144 5.40 -0.37 -21.94
C ALA A 144 5.86 0.10 -23.33
N ARG A 145 4.93 0.61 -24.15
CA ARG A 145 5.24 1.12 -25.49
C ARG A 145 5.98 2.45 -25.47
N TYR A 146 5.74 3.31 -24.48
CA TYR A 146 6.52 4.53 -24.30
C TYR A 146 7.98 4.19 -24.04
N TYR A 147 8.27 3.28 -23.11
CA TYR A 147 9.64 2.85 -22.87
C TYR A 147 10.29 2.26 -24.13
N GLU A 148 9.61 1.30 -24.78
CA GLU A 148 10.16 0.64 -25.98
C GLU A 148 10.44 1.65 -27.09
N ARG A 149 9.50 2.55 -27.40
CA ARG A 149 9.58 3.43 -28.58
C ARG A 149 10.27 4.76 -28.35
N ALA A 150 10.14 5.32 -27.15
CA ALA A 150 10.58 6.67 -26.82
C ALA A 150 11.75 6.69 -25.82
N VAL A 151 12.24 5.54 -25.38
CA VAL A 151 13.48 5.44 -24.59
C VAL A 151 14.44 4.46 -25.25
N ALA A 152 14.07 3.18 -25.34
CA ALA A 152 14.97 2.14 -25.85
C ALA A 152 15.33 2.32 -27.33
N MET A 153 14.37 2.71 -28.17
CA MET A 153 14.60 2.89 -29.61
C MET A 153 15.30 4.22 -29.96
N GLU A 154 15.49 5.13 -29.01
CA GLU A 154 16.19 6.40 -29.28
C GLU A 154 17.58 6.17 -29.84
N GLU A 155 18.24 5.09 -29.40
CA GLU A 155 19.57 4.67 -29.88
C GLU A 155 19.67 4.53 -31.42
N ASN A 156 18.53 4.30 -32.10
CA ASN A 156 18.43 4.10 -33.55
C ASN A 156 18.09 5.39 -34.32
N ILE A 157 17.93 6.52 -33.62
CA ILE A 157 17.69 7.81 -34.27
C ILE A 157 19.01 8.28 -34.88
N GLU A 158 18.98 8.55 -36.19
CA GLU A 158 20.10 9.20 -36.89
C GLU A 158 20.10 10.70 -36.57
N LEU A 159 21.24 11.20 -36.09
CA LEU A 159 21.44 12.61 -35.74
C LEU A 159 21.96 13.40 -36.93
N GLN A 160 23.01 12.91 -37.58
CA GLN A 160 23.62 13.54 -38.76
C GLN A 160 24.62 12.59 -39.44
N ASP A 161 24.63 12.57 -40.77
CA ASP A 161 25.68 11.93 -41.60
C ASP A 161 26.02 10.48 -41.18
N GLY A 162 25.02 9.66 -40.89
CA GLY A 162 25.19 8.27 -40.44
C GLY A 162 25.61 8.11 -38.97
N VAL A 163 25.71 9.20 -38.20
CA VAL A 163 25.90 9.17 -36.73
C VAL A 163 24.54 8.98 -36.07
N TYR A 164 24.42 7.94 -35.26
CA TYR A 164 23.23 7.61 -34.49
C TYR A 164 23.39 8.02 -33.02
N VAL A 165 22.27 8.13 -32.29
CA VAL A 165 22.28 8.39 -30.84
C VAL A 165 23.17 7.40 -30.09
N ARG A 166 23.14 6.10 -30.45
CA ARG A 166 23.99 5.08 -29.83
C ARG A 166 25.50 5.37 -29.94
N ASP A 167 25.92 6.10 -30.96
CA ASP A 167 27.33 6.44 -31.17
C ASP A 167 27.78 7.52 -30.16
N LEU A 168 26.84 8.24 -29.54
CA LEU A 168 27.09 9.24 -28.50
C LEU A 168 26.87 8.71 -27.08
N VAL A 169 25.78 7.96 -26.85
CA VAL A 169 25.34 7.58 -25.49
C VAL A 169 25.51 6.09 -25.20
N GLY A 170 25.92 5.27 -26.18
CA GLY A 170 25.98 3.82 -26.07
C GLY A 170 24.67 3.11 -26.41
N GLU A 171 24.70 1.78 -26.38
CA GLU A 171 23.49 0.97 -26.58
C GLU A 171 22.56 1.09 -25.37
N ILE A 172 21.27 1.29 -25.60
CA ILE A 172 20.30 1.48 -24.53
C ILE A 172 19.78 0.13 -24.03
N TYR A 173 19.92 -0.15 -22.74
CA TYR A 173 19.37 -1.36 -22.10
C TYR A 173 18.62 -1.04 -20.81
N PRO A 174 17.60 -1.84 -20.44
CA PRO A 174 17.05 -2.96 -21.20
C PRO A 174 16.27 -2.48 -22.43
N LYS A 175 16.08 -3.35 -23.42
CA LYS A 175 15.28 -3.03 -24.61
C LYS A 175 13.77 -2.97 -24.33
N ARG A 176 13.34 -3.60 -23.24
CA ARG A 176 11.96 -3.67 -22.76
C ARG A 176 11.94 -3.67 -21.24
N ILE A 177 10.85 -3.20 -20.68
CA ILE A 177 10.54 -3.30 -19.26
C ILE A 177 9.20 -4.03 -19.08
N GLU A 178 9.00 -4.59 -17.90
CA GLU A 178 7.72 -5.15 -17.49
C GLU A 178 6.94 -4.10 -16.68
N VAL A 179 5.65 -3.94 -16.98
CA VAL A 179 4.78 -3.00 -16.29
C VAL A 179 3.85 -3.75 -15.35
N ILE A 180 3.95 -3.42 -14.06
CA ILE A 180 3.14 -3.96 -12.97
C ILE A 180 1.95 -3.00 -12.74
N PRO A 181 0.71 -3.38 -13.09
CA PRO A 181 -0.45 -2.57 -12.73
C PRO A 181 -0.66 -2.55 -11.23
N LEU A 182 -0.73 -1.36 -10.63
CA LEU A 182 -1.24 -1.14 -9.28
C LEU A 182 -2.69 -0.68 -9.37
N ILE A 183 -3.61 -1.55 -8.95
CA ILE A 183 -5.06 -1.34 -9.01
C ILE A 183 -5.56 -0.94 -7.61
N GLU A 184 -6.22 0.22 -7.53
CA GLU A 184 -6.48 0.93 -6.28
C GLU A 184 -7.96 1.25 -5.99
N ASP A 185 -8.87 1.06 -6.96
CA ASP A 185 -10.29 1.36 -6.83
C ASP A 185 -11.19 0.12 -7.00
N LYS A 186 -12.44 0.22 -6.53
CA LYS A 186 -13.42 -0.88 -6.51
C LYS A 186 -13.70 -1.44 -7.90
N ASP A 187 -13.97 -0.56 -8.86
CA ASP A 187 -14.45 -0.96 -10.18
C ASP A 187 -13.32 -1.62 -10.98
N SER A 188 -12.12 -1.06 -10.89
CA SER A 188 -10.93 -1.62 -11.53
C SER A 188 -10.52 -2.96 -10.90
N LEU A 189 -10.63 -3.13 -9.58
CA LEU A 189 -10.36 -4.43 -8.92
C LEU A 189 -11.35 -5.51 -9.37
N LEU A 190 -12.63 -5.16 -9.52
CA LEU A 190 -13.65 -6.05 -10.10
C LEU A 190 -13.46 -6.32 -11.60
N ASN A 191 -12.64 -5.50 -12.27
CA ASN A 191 -12.29 -5.59 -13.69
C ASN A 191 -10.86 -6.12 -13.91
N THR A 192 -10.21 -6.65 -12.87
CA THR A 192 -8.80 -7.09 -12.89
C THR A 192 -8.48 -7.93 -14.11
N ARG A 193 -9.29 -8.96 -14.40
CA ARG A 193 -9.10 -9.88 -15.53
C ARG A 193 -8.90 -9.14 -16.86
N ASN A 194 -9.78 -8.20 -17.19
CA ASN A 194 -9.72 -7.48 -18.47
C ASN A 194 -8.47 -6.60 -18.57
N ILE A 195 -7.99 -6.06 -17.45
CA ILE A 195 -6.78 -5.22 -17.40
C ILE A 195 -5.54 -6.06 -17.77
N ILE A 196 -5.34 -7.18 -17.07
CA ILE A 196 -4.16 -8.02 -17.25
C ILE A 196 -4.24 -8.83 -18.57
N GLU A 197 -5.43 -9.29 -18.97
CA GLU A 197 -5.62 -9.99 -20.25
C GLU A 197 -5.38 -9.06 -21.43
N GLY A 198 -5.87 -7.82 -21.36
CA GLY A 198 -5.62 -6.81 -22.40
C GLY A 198 -4.14 -6.50 -22.56
N TYR A 199 -3.40 -6.39 -21.45
CA TYR A 199 -1.95 -6.22 -21.48
C TYR A 199 -1.23 -7.41 -22.10
N TYR A 200 -1.58 -8.64 -21.70
CA TYR A 200 -1.02 -9.85 -22.29
C TYR A 200 -1.23 -9.90 -23.80
N ARG A 201 -2.45 -9.63 -24.29
CA ARG A 201 -2.76 -9.65 -25.73
C ARG A 201 -1.90 -8.67 -26.53
N ALA A 202 -1.60 -7.50 -25.95
CA ALA A 202 -0.87 -6.44 -26.62
C ALA A 202 0.66 -6.58 -26.52
N ILE A 203 1.18 -7.04 -25.38
CA ILE A 203 2.62 -7.05 -25.07
C ILE A 203 3.23 -8.46 -25.14
N LYS A 204 2.44 -9.49 -24.84
CA LYS A 204 2.85 -10.91 -24.74
C LYS A 204 4.08 -11.13 -23.84
N PRO A 205 4.04 -10.66 -22.58
CA PRO A 205 5.14 -10.87 -21.65
C PRO A 205 5.25 -12.35 -21.28
N SER A 206 6.44 -12.78 -20.85
CA SER A 206 6.68 -14.17 -20.42
C SER A 206 6.08 -14.50 -19.04
N TYR A 207 5.75 -13.46 -18.26
CA TYR A 207 5.05 -13.51 -16.99
C TYR A 207 4.40 -12.16 -16.71
N MET A 208 3.51 -12.10 -15.73
CA MET A 208 2.97 -10.83 -15.26
C MET A 208 3.09 -10.73 -13.74
N ARG A 209 3.21 -9.52 -13.22
CA ARG A 209 2.96 -9.23 -11.80
C ARG A 209 1.73 -8.33 -11.71
N LEU A 210 0.94 -8.48 -10.66
CA LEU A 210 -0.29 -7.71 -10.42
C LEU A 210 -0.22 -7.12 -9.02
N PHE A 211 -0.27 -5.81 -8.88
CA PHE A 211 -0.24 -5.16 -7.58
C PHE A 211 -1.66 -4.76 -7.14
N ILE A 212 -2.15 -5.44 -6.11
CA ILE A 212 -3.48 -5.22 -5.51
C ILE A 212 -3.32 -4.30 -4.30
N ALA A 213 -3.92 -3.11 -4.35
CA ALA A 213 -3.94 -2.23 -3.19
C ALA A 213 -4.98 -2.70 -2.15
N ARG A 214 -4.63 -2.59 -0.87
CA ARG A 214 -5.57 -2.83 0.25
C ARG A 214 -6.01 -1.55 0.95
N SER A 215 -5.10 -0.61 1.12
CA SER A 215 -5.30 0.60 1.93
C SER A 215 -6.32 1.59 1.34
N ASP A 216 -6.19 1.92 0.06
CA ASP A 216 -7.08 2.88 -0.62
C ASP A 216 -8.51 2.32 -0.80
N PRO A 217 -8.70 1.05 -1.22
CA PRO A 217 -10.03 0.45 -1.21
C PRO A 217 -10.66 0.42 0.19
N ALA A 218 -9.87 0.14 1.24
CA ALA A 218 -10.40 0.09 2.60
C ALA A 218 -10.89 1.47 3.04
N MET A 219 -10.10 2.51 2.79
CA MET A 219 -10.49 3.89 3.10
C MET A 219 -11.77 4.31 2.39
N ASN A 220 -11.92 3.98 1.10
CA ASN A 220 -13.03 4.45 0.27
C ASN A 220 -14.30 3.62 0.39
N TYR A 221 -14.19 2.32 0.67
CA TYR A 221 -15.30 1.36 0.61
C TYR A 221 -15.41 0.45 1.85
N GLY A 222 -14.53 0.68 2.84
CA GLY A 222 -14.47 -0.03 4.11
C GLY A 222 -13.60 -1.30 4.07
N MET A 223 -13.18 -1.74 5.26
CA MET A 223 -12.19 -2.82 5.42
C MET A 223 -12.63 -4.12 4.75
N LEU A 224 -13.88 -4.53 4.96
CA LEU A 224 -14.41 -5.80 4.46
C LEU A 224 -14.44 -5.81 2.93
N THR A 225 -14.96 -4.75 2.31
CA THR A 225 -14.96 -4.60 0.85
C THR A 225 -13.57 -4.76 0.27
N ALA A 226 -12.56 -4.13 0.88
CA ALA A 226 -11.19 -4.19 0.39
C ALA A 226 -10.56 -5.59 0.51
N VAL A 227 -10.95 -6.41 1.48
CA VAL A 227 -10.52 -7.82 1.52
C VAL A 227 -11.18 -8.62 0.41
N LEU A 228 -12.51 -8.50 0.27
CA LEU A 228 -13.26 -9.23 -0.75
C LEU A 228 -12.82 -8.89 -2.17
N LEU A 229 -12.55 -7.61 -2.46
CA LEU A 229 -11.99 -7.17 -3.75
C LEU A 229 -10.61 -7.78 -4.02
N ALA A 230 -9.76 -7.89 -3.00
CA ALA A 230 -8.46 -8.54 -3.16
C ALA A 230 -8.62 -10.03 -3.47
N LYS A 231 -9.54 -10.76 -2.80
CA LYS A 231 -9.84 -12.16 -3.11
C LYS A 231 -10.39 -12.33 -4.54
N TYR A 232 -11.28 -11.43 -4.94
CA TYR A 232 -11.82 -11.41 -6.29
C TYR A 232 -10.70 -11.26 -7.34
N ALA A 233 -9.82 -10.26 -7.16
CA ALA A 233 -8.71 -10.01 -8.06
C ALA A 233 -7.70 -11.18 -8.11
N LEU A 234 -7.38 -11.80 -6.96
CA LEU A 234 -6.53 -12.99 -6.88
C LEU A 234 -7.14 -14.19 -7.61
N SER A 235 -8.43 -14.44 -7.42
CA SER A 235 -9.13 -15.51 -8.14
C SER A 235 -9.12 -15.28 -9.65
N GLU A 236 -9.33 -14.07 -10.12
CA GLU A 236 -9.32 -13.75 -11.55
C GLU A 236 -7.92 -13.90 -12.16
N ALA A 237 -6.89 -13.46 -11.43
CA ALA A 237 -5.50 -13.63 -11.83
C ALA A 237 -5.12 -15.13 -11.90
N GLY A 238 -5.52 -15.92 -10.91
CA GLY A 238 -5.28 -17.37 -10.89
C GLY A 238 -5.92 -18.08 -12.08
N LYS A 239 -7.22 -17.85 -12.33
CA LYS A 239 -7.91 -18.42 -13.51
C LYS A 239 -7.21 -18.03 -14.81
N LEU A 240 -6.85 -16.76 -14.96
CA LEU A 240 -6.22 -16.28 -16.20
C LEU A 240 -4.82 -16.87 -16.39
N ALA A 241 -4.05 -17.06 -15.32
CA ALA A 241 -2.72 -17.68 -15.41
C ALA A 241 -2.81 -19.11 -15.99
N GLU A 242 -3.79 -19.89 -15.54
CA GLU A 242 -4.07 -21.23 -16.05
C GLU A 242 -4.51 -21.19 -17.52
N GLU A 243 -5.46 -20.33 -17.87
CA GLU A 243 -5.99 -20.21 -19.24
C GLU A 243 -4.94 -19.76 -20.26
N LEU A 244 -4.05 -18.85 -19.88
CA LEU A 244 -3.00 -18.33 -20.76
C LEU A 244 -1.74 -19.20 -20.78
N GLY A 245 -1.57 -20.09 -19.80
CA GLY A 245 -0.36 -20.90 -19.62
C GLY A 245 0.88 -20.07 -19.30
N ILE A 246 0.72 -18.90 -18.68
CA ILE A 246 1.83 -18.05 -18.22
C ILE A 246 1.68 -17.74 -16.72
N PRO A 247 2.79 -17.64 -15.97
CA PRO A 247 2.71 -17.32 -14.55
C PRO A 247 2.31 -15.86 -14.32
N ILE A 248 1.44 -15.66 -13.33
CA ILE A 248 1.05 -14.34 -12.81
C ILE A 248 1.39 -14.32 -11.33
N PHE A 249 2.18 -13.33 -10.88
CA PHE A 249 2.67 -13.23 -9.50
C PHE A 249 2.05 -12.00 -8.80
N PRO A 250 0.97 -12.17 -8.02
CA PRO A 250 0.33 -11.06 -7.33
C PRO A 250 1.21 -10.48 -6.21
N ILE A 251 1.13 -9.17 -6.05
CA ILE A 251 1.69 -8.36 -4.98
C ILE A 251 0.52 -7.78 -4.21
N ILE A 252 0.57 -7.79 -2.87
CA ILE A 252 -0.46 -7.13 -2.05
C ILE A 252 0.10 -6.01 -1.19
N GLY A 253 -0.54 -4.84 -1.28
CA GLY A 253 -0.15 -3.61 -0.59
C GLY A 253 -0.84 -3.46 0.76
N VAL A 254 -0.22 -4.00 1.80
CA VAL A 254 -0.79 -4.11 3.15
C VAL A 254 0.03 -3.37 4.20
N GLY A 255 -0.67 -2.65 5.09
CA GLY A 255 -0.09 -1.99 6.28
C GLY A 255 -0.26 -2.81 7.55
N SER A 256 0.34 -2.34 8.66
CA SER A 256 0.39 -3.12 9.90
C SER A 256 -0.87 -3.08 10.76
N LEU A 257 -1.73 -2.06 10.62
CA LEU A 257 -3.03 -2.03 11.29
C LEU A 257 -4.08 -2.84 10.50
N PRO A 258 -5.07 -3.45 11.18
CA PRO A 258 -6.07 -4.30 10.54
C PRO A 258 -6.76 -3.67 9.33
N PHE A 259 -7.20 -2.41 9.45
CA PHE A 259 -7.84 -1.68 8.37
C PHE A 259 -7.06 -1.67 7.05
N ARG A 260 -5.71 -1.65 7.14
CA ARG A 260 -4.82 -1.59 5.98
C ARG A 260 -4.24 -2.95 5.58
N GLY A 261 -4.61 -4.04 6.27
CA GLY A 261 -4.20 -5.40 5.92
C GLY A 261 -3.50 -6.21 7.02
N HIS A 262 -3.30 -5.63 8.20
CA HIS A 262 -2.81 -6.31 9.40
C HIS A 262 -1.44 -7.04 9.27
N LEU A 263 -0.60 -6.65 8.31
CA LEU A 263 0.72 -7.26 8.14
C LEU A 263 1.69 -6.67 9.16
N SER A 264 1.97 -7.44 10.21
CA SER A 264 2.94 -7.11 11.25
C SER A 264 3.80 -8.33 11.60
N PRO A 265 4.96 -8.15 12.23
CA PRO A 265 5.77 -9.28 12.72
C PRO A 265 5.02 -10.19 13.71
N GLU A 266 3.93 -9.72 14.32
CA GLU A 266 3.11 -10.48 15.27
C GLU A 266 1.93 -11.22 14.61
N ASN A 267 1.60 -10.91 13.34
CA ASN A 267 0.41 -11.44 12.66
C ASN A 267 0.65 -11.93 11.22
N TYR A 268 1.89 -11.89 10.71
CA TYR A 268 2.20 -12.16 9.31
C TYR A 268 1.71 -13.52 8.81
N GLN A 269 1.73 -14.58 9.65
CA GLN A 269 1.28 -15.91 9.26
C GLN A 269 -0.21 -15.93 8.89
N ARG A 270 -1.05 -15.24 9.67
CA ARG A 270 -2.49 -15.12 9.36
C ARG A 270 -2.71 -14.33 8.08
N VAL A 271 -1.92 -13.29 7.84
CA VAL A 271 -2.02 -12.51 6.60
C VAL A 271 -1.63 -13.35 5.38
N MET A 272 -0.62 -14.22 5.50
CA MET A 272 -0.25 -15.15 4.43
C MET A 272 -1.35 -16.17 4.15
N GLU A 273 -2.02 -16.67 5.20
CA GLU A 273 -3.15 -17.59 5.06
C GLU A 273 -4.43 -16.89 4.56
N GLU A 274 -4.64 -15.62 4.93
CA GLU A 274 -5.72 -14.79 4.40
C GLU A 274 -5.53 -14.63 2.89
N TYR A 275 -4.35 -14.26 2.44
CA TYR A 275 -4.07 -13.94 1.03
C TYR A 275 -3.29 -15.05 0.32
N GLU A 276 -3.78 -16.29 0.41
CA GLU A 276 -3.29 -17.40 -0.42
C GLU A 276 -3.34 -17.02 -1.91
N GLY A 277 -2.28 -17.37 -2.66
CA GLY A 277 -2.04 -16.91 -4.02
C GLY A 277 -1.21 -15.62 -4.15
N VAL A 278 -0.99 -14.86 -3.07
CA VAL A 278 -0.07 -13.72 -3.11
C VAL A 278 1.38 -14.19 -3.14
N TYR A 279 2.13 -13.68 -4.10
CA TYR A 279 3.55 -13.97 -4.24
C TYR A 279 4.42 -12.98 -3.46
N THR A 280 4.13 -11.68 -3.53
CA THR A 280 4.95 -10.64 -2.87
C THR A 280 4.14 -9.84 -1.85
N PHE A 281 4.64 -9.73 -0.63
CA PHE A 281 4.04 -8.88 0.41
C PHE A 281 4.84 -7.58 0.58
N THR A 282 4.14 -6.44 0.66
CA THR A 282 4.80 -5.16 0.97
C THR A 282 5.21 -5.10 2.43
N ILE A 283 6.48 -4.83 2.70
CA ILE A 283 7.03 -4.56 4.02
C ILE A 283 7.09 -3.03 4.21
N GLN A 284 6.07 -2.47 4.86
CA GLN A 284 5.93 -1.02 5.09
C GLN A 284 6.78 -0.54 6.27
N SER A 285 6.84 0.78 6.51
CA SER A 285 7.78 1.34 7.49
C SER A 285 7.40 0.96 8.92
N ALA A 286 6.12 0.88 9.25
CA ALA A 286 5.69 0.46 10.60
C ALA A 286 6.18 -0.96 10.92
N PHE A 287 6.03 -1.89 9.97
CA PHE A 287 6.57 -3.24 10.08
C PHE A 287 8.08 -3.23 10.37
N LYS A 288 8.84 -2.36 9.70
CA LYS A 288 10.31 -2.31 9.82
C LYS A 288 10.81 -1.67 11.12
N TYR A 289 10.10 -0.67 11.64
CA TYR A 289 10.66 0.24 12.65
C TYR A 289 9.91 0.25 13.98
N ASP A 290 8.64 -0.15 14.03
CA ASP A 290 7.84 -0.15 15.27
C ASP A 290 7.80 -1.48 16.00
N TYR A 291 8.62 -2.43 15.55
CA TYR A 291 8.81 -3.77 16.12
C TYR A 291 10.30 -4.04 16.32
N SER A 292 10.62 -5.01 17.18
CA SER A 292 12.02 -5.38 17.40
C SER A 292 12.64 -5.97 16.13
N GLU A 293 13.92 -5.67 15.89
CA GLU A 293 14.63 -6.13 14.70
C GLU A 293 14.60 -7.67 14.57
N GLU A 294 14.65 -8.39 15.70
CA GLU A 294 14.54 -9.85 15.74
C GLU A 294 13.20 -10.35 15.20
N GLN A 295 12.09 -9.76 15.65
CA GLN A 295 10.75 -10.11 15.15
C GLN A 295 10.63 -9.81 13.65
N VAL A 296 11.12 -8.64 13.22
CA VAL A 296 11.08 -8.22 11.81
C VAL A 296 11.83 -9.21 10.91
N LYS A 297 13.07 -9.55 11.28
CA LYS A 297 13.90 -10.52 10.56
C LYS A 297 13.28 -11.90 10.55
N GLY A 298 12.75 -12.37 11.68
CA GLY A 298 12.09 -13.67 11.78
C GLY A 298 10.90 -13.77 10.84
N ALA A 299 10.03 -12.75 10.83
CA ALA A 299 8.87 -12.69 9.96
C ALA A 299 9.24 -12.63 8.47
N ILE A 300 10.18 -11.75 8.08
CA ILE A 300 10.66 -11.64 6.68
C ILE A 300 11.28 -12.97 6.22
N SER A 301 12.13 -13.58 7.06
CA SER A 301 12.77 -14.86 6.75
C SER A 301 11.75 -15.99 6.57
N HIS A 302 10.65 -15.99 7.32
CA HIS A 302 9.56 -16.94 7.12
C HIS A 302 8.81 -16.67 5.81
N ILE A 303 8.40 -15.43 5.55
CA ILE A 303 7.70 -15.06 4.30
C ILE A 303 8.53 -15.44 3.07
N ASN A 304 9.85 -15.20 3.11
CA ASN A 304 10.77 -15.48 2.02
C ASN A 304 10.97 -16.99 1.74
N ARG A 305 10.78 -17.85 2.75
CA ARG A 305 11.02 -19.31 2.63
C ARG A 305 9.75 -20.11 2.45
N GLU A 306 8.61 -19.59 2.89
CA GLU A 306 7.33 -20.29 2.81
C GLU A 306 6.90 -20.48 1.36
N GLU A 307 6.43 -21.69 1.05
CA GLU A 307 5.84 -22.02 -0.23
C GLU A 307 4.60 -21.17 -0.52
N VAL A 308 4.44 -20.77 -1.79
CA VAL A 308 3.26 -20.01 -2.21
C VAL A 308 2.15 -21.01 -2.50
N LYS A 309 1.05 -20.90 -1.78
CA LYS A 309 -0.16 -21.66 -2.11
C LYS A 309 -0.89 -21.01 -3.28
N GLU A 310 -1.57 -21.81 -4.08
CA GLU A 310 -2.44 -21.33 -5.16
C GLU A 310 -3.60 -20.48 -4.63
N PRO A 311 -4.06 -19.47 -5.38
CA PRO A 311 -5.22 -18.67 -5.00
C PRO A 311 -6.49 -19.52 -4.97
N ARG A 312 -7.40 -19.22 -4.03
CA ARG A 312 -8.75 -19.77 -4.07
C ARG A 312 -9.49 -19.25 -5.30
N ILE A 313 -10.07 -20.16 -6.06
CA ILE A 313 -10.83 -19.83 -7.26
C ILE A 313 -12.32 -19.71 -6.91
N LEU A 314 -12.89 -18.50 -7.10
CA LEU A 314 -14.30 -18.21 -6.82
C LEU A 314 -15.19 -18.67 -7.98
N GLY A 315 -16.28 -19.37 -7.66
CA GLY A 315 -17.34 -19.70 -8.61
C GLY A 315 -18.12 -18.46 -9.07
N GLU A 316 -18.86 -18.55 -10.18
CA GLU A 316 -19.62 -17.39 -10.70
C GLU A 316 -20.75 -16.94 -9.76
N GLU A 317 -21.41 -17.88 -9.07
CA GLU A 317 -22.38 -17.55 -8.03
C GLU A 317 -21.72 -16.87 -6.84
N GLU A 318 -20.60 -17.42 -6.34
CA GLU A 318 -19.84 -16.83 -5.24
C GLU A 318 -19.35 -15.41 -5.55
N LYS A 319 -18.87 -15.18 -6.78
CA LYS A 319 -18.51 -13.85 -7.28
C LYS A 319 -19.69 -12.87 -7.23
N LYS A 320 -20.87 -13.31 -7.68
CA LYS A 320 -22.08 -12.48 -7.65
C LYS A 320 -22.45 -12.11 -6.21
N VAL A 321 -22.48 -13.10 -5.32
CA VAL A 321 -22.79 -12.88 -3.90
C VAL A 321 -21.74 -11.98 -3.24
N THR A 322 -20.46 -12.15 -3.57
CA THR A 322 -19.36 -11.28 -3.11
C THR A 322 -19.61 -9.81 -3.49
N ARG A 323 -20.06 -9.55 -4.72
CA ARG A 323 -20.42 -8.18 -5.17
C ARG A 323 -21.61 -7.62 -4.38
N ASP A 324 -22.62 -8.44 -4.10
CA ASP A 324 -23.79 -8.02 -3.33
C ASP A 324 -23.43 -7.66 -1.86
N ILE A 325 -22.51 -8.42 -1.25
CA ILE A 325 -21.98 -8.12 0.09
C ILE A 325 -21.19 -6.80 0.08
N ILE A 326 -20.31 -6.62 -0.90
CA ILE A 326 -19.52 -5.39 -1.10
C ILE A 326 -20.45 -4.18 -1.17
N GLU A 327 -21.51 -4.25 -1.98
CA GLU A 327 -22.44 -3.13 -2.15
C GLU A 327 -23.20 -2.83 -0.86
N THR A 328 -23.72 -3.87 -0.20
CA THR A 328 -24.44 -3.76 1.07
C THR A 328 -23.60 -3.06 2.15
N TYR A 329 -22.35 -3.46 2.29
CA TYR A 329 -21.43 -2.88 3.27
C TYR A 329 -20.98 -1.46 2.88
N THR A 330 -20.67 -1.23 1.60
CA THR A 330 -20.24 0.09 1.10
C THR A 330 -21.32 1.16 1.35
N LEU A 331 -22.59 0.84 1.09
CA LEU A 331 -23.74 1.73 1.33
C LEU A 331 -23.93 2.10 2.82
N SER A 332 -23.47 1.24 3.73
CA SER A 332 -23.49 1.51 5.17
C SER A 332 -22.27 2.32 5.63
N TYR A 333 -21.10 2.06 5.05
CA TYR A 333 -19.83 2.66 5.45
C TYR A 333 -19.66 4.10 4.96
N GLN A 334 -19.94 4.38 3.68
CA GLN A 334 -19.62 5.66 3.06
C GLN A 334 -20.30 6.87 3.72
N PRO A 335 -21.62 6.86 4.01
CA PRO A 335 -22.27 8.01 4.63
C PRO A 335 -21.69 8.38 6.00
N VAL A 336 -21.19 7.38 6.75
CA VAL A 336 -20.58 7.59 8.07
C VAL A 336 -19.24 8.29 7.93
N ILE A 337 -18.37 7.83 7.04
CA ILE A 337 -17.06 8.46 6.84
C ILE A 337 -17.16 9.84 6.19
N GLU A 338 -18.15 10.07 5.33
CA GLU A 338 -18.45 11.39 4.78
C GLU A 338 -18.78 12.39 5.90
N SER A 339 -19.60 11.96 6.86
CA SER A 339 -19.99 12.76 8.02
C SER A 339 -18.82 13.05 8.97
N LEU A 340 -17.85 12.12 9.05
CA LEU A 340 -16.64 12.26 9.86
C LEU A 340 -15.54 13.09 9.19
N ALA A 341 -15.67 13.47 7.93
CA ALA A 341 -14.59 14.05 7.13
C ALA A 341 -13.96 15.30 7.76
N ASN A 342 -14.76 16.19 8.35
CA ASN A 342 -14.24 17.39 9.02
C ASN A 342 -13.37 17.04 10.23
N LEU A 343 -13.82 16.11 11.07
CA LEU A 343 -13.06 15.63 12.22
C LEU A 343 -11.75 14.97 11.77
N ILE A 344 -11.85 14.06 10.80
CA ILE A 344 -10.70 13.33 10.23
C ILE A 344 -9.66 14.32 9.70
N ASN A 345 -10.06 15.27 8.87
CA ASN A 345 -9.16 16.27 8.30
C ASN A 345 -8.55 17.19 9.36
N THR A 346 -9.28 17.50 10.44
CA THR A 346 -8.75 18.32 11.53
C THR A 346 -7.64 17.57 12.28
N VAL A 347 -7.88 16.31 12.66
CA VAL A 347 -6.89 15.49 13.37
C VAL A 347 -5.69 15.15 12.48
N ALA A 348 -5.92 14.92 11.18
CA ALA A 348 -4.92 14.63 10.18
C ALA A 348 -3.75 15.63 10.15
N LEU A 349 -4.03 16.93 10.39
CA LEU A 349 -3.03 17.99 10.42
C LEU A 349 -2.02 17.86 11.58
N HIS A 350 -2.36 17.07 12.60
CA HIS A 350 -1.58 16.92 13.82
C HIS A 350 -0.87 15.56 13.91
N LEU A 351 -1.08 14.66 12.96
CA LEU A 351 -0.35 13.39 12.91
C LEU A 351 1.13 13.61 12.53
N PRO A 352 2.06 12.78 13.05
CA PRO A 352 3.47 12.86 12.68
C PRO A 352 3.68 12.66 11.18
N ARG A 353 4.65 13.40 10.60
CA ARG A 353 5.08 13.21 9.21
C ARG A 353 6.41 12.47 9.19
N ARG A 354 6.50 11.41 8.38
CA ARG A 354 7.70 10.53 8.28
C ARG A 354 8.40 10.52 6.94
N ARG A 355 7.81 11.14 5.92
CA ARG A 355 8.37 11.27 4.56
C ARG A 355 8.17 12.67 4.04
N ALA A 356 9.13 13.16 3.29
CA ALA A 356 8.97 14.35 2.47
C ALA A 356 8.12 13.97 1.26
N ARG A 357 6.81 14.11 1.41
CA ARG A 357 5.87 13.94 0.30
C ARG A 357 5.52 15.30 -0.25
N LYS A 358 5.46 15.41 -1.58
CA LYS A 358 4.76 16.52 -2.20
C LYS A 358 3.33 16.48 -1.69
N LEU A 359 2.84 17.63 -1.23
CA LEU A 359 1.42 17.77 -0.93
C LEU A 359 0.69 17.56 -2.26
N HIS A 360 0.01 16.43 -2.42
CA HIS A 360 -1.15 16.34 -3.33
C HIS A 360 -2.30 17.17 -2.74
N ILE A 361 -2.02 18.41 -2.31
CA ILE A 361 -2.99 19.50 -2.40
C ILE A 361 -2.76 20.02 -3.80
N SER A 362 -3.19 19.23 -4.75
CA SER A 362 -3.24 19.69 -6.10
C SER A 362 -4.21 20.86 -6.10
N LEU A 363 -3.66 22.07 -6.28
CA LEU A 363 -4.43 23.31 -6.48
C LEU A 363 -5.50 23.12 -7.59
N PHE A 364 -5.35 22.11 -8.45
CA PHE A 364 -6.34 21.67 -9.46
C PHE A 364 -6.34 20.16 -9.74
N GLY A 365 -6.04 19.31 -8.77
CA GLY A 365 -5.98 17.86 -8.99
C GLY A 365 -6.89 17.12 -8.04
N TYR A 366 -7.35 15.98 -8.51
CA TYR A 366 -8.28 15.09 -7.86
C TYR A 366 -8.05 15.00 -6.35
N ALA A 367 -8.88 15.75 -5.63
CA ALA A 367 -9.46 15.28 -4.40
C ALA A 367 -9.74 13.79 -4.55
N ARG A 368 -9.22 12.93 -3.68
CA ARG A 368 -9.84 11.62 -3.49
C ARG A 368 -11.20 11.91 -2.90
N SER A 369 -12.18 12.17 -3.77
CA SER A 369 -13.55 12.43 -3.39
C SER A 369 -14.15 11.08 -3.02
N THR A 370 -14.11 10.73 -1.74
CA THR A 370 -14.92 9.61 -1.26
C THR A 370 -16.34 10.13 -1.19
N GLY A 371 -17.13 9.82 -2.20
CA GLY A 371 -18.44 10.43 -2.44
C GLY A 371 -18.32 11.96 -2.56
N LYS A 372 -18.87 12.71 -1.60
CA LYS A 372 -18.99 14.19 -1.68
C LYS A 372 -17.87 14.98 -1.00
N VAL A 373 -16.93 14.33 -0.32
CA VAL A 373 -15.95 15.00 0.56
C VAL A 373 -14.50 14.67 0.21
N MET A 374 -13.58 15.55 0.60
CA MET A 374 -12.15 15.29 0.55
C MET A 374 -11.69 14.57 1.83
N LEU A 375 -11.11 13.38 1.68
CA LEU A 375 -10.44 12.67 2.78
C LEU A 375 -8.91 12.71 2.62
N PRO A 376 -8.15 12.64 3.74
CA PRO A 376 -6.71 12.53 3.66
C PRO A 376 -6.30 11.14 3.14
N ARG A 377 -5.01 10.92 2.86
CA ARG A 377 -4.50 9.60 2.45
C ARG A 377 -4.75 8.54 3.53
N ALA A 378 -4.84 7.27 3.13
CA ALA A 378 -5.24 6.15 4.00
C ALA A 378 -4.51 6.07 5.35
N ILE A 379 -3.18 6.26 5.39
CA ILE A 379 -2.40 6.28 6.67
C ILE A 379 -2.95 7.36 7.62
N THR A 380 -3.09 8.58 7.10
CA THR A 380 -3.56 9.72 7.89
C THR A 380 -5.03 9.56 8.28
N PHE A 381 -5.86 8.99 7.40
CA PHE A 381 -7.26 8.65 7.68
C PHE A 381 -7.36 7.68 8.88
N VAL A 382 -6.66 6.55 8.81
CA VAL A 382 -6.67 5.54 9.88
C VAL A 382 -6.11 6.12 11.17
N GLY A 383 -4.96 6.80 11.10
CA GLY A 383 -4.34 7.40 12.27
C GLY A 383 -5.21 8.45 12.96
N SER A 384 -6.03 9.18 12.20
CA SER A 384 -6.95 10.18 12.75
C SER A 384 -8.06 9.52 13.55
N LEU A 385 -8.67 8.48 12.97
CA LEU A 385 -9.77 7.73 13.56
C LEU A 385 -9.33 6.93 14.79
N TYR A 386 -8.18 6.26 14.73
CA TYR A 386 -7.56 5.65 15.91
C TYR A 386 -7.27 6.68 17.01
N SER A 387 -6.79 7.89 16.66
CA SER A 387 -6.45 8.92 17.65
C SER A 387 -7.67 9.47 18.41
N VAL A 388 -8.85 9.45 17.82
CA VAL A 388 -10.12 9.78 18.51
C VAL A 388 -10.79 8.56 19.14
N GLY A 389 -10.12 7.41 19.15
CA GLY A 389 -10.63 6.20 19.78
C GLY A 389 -11.78 5.56 19.00
N LEU A 390 -11.83 5.77 17.68
CA LEU A 390 -12.81 5.17 16.78
C LEU A 390 -12.11 4.44 15.62
N PRO A 391 -11.55 3.24 15.83
CA PRO A 391 -10.93 2.47 14.77
C PRO A 391 -11.87 2.28 13.56
N PRO A 392 -11.43 2.59 12.32
CA PRO A 392 -12.28 2.56 11.13
C PRO A 392 -12.79 1.17 10.75
N GLU A 393 -12.19 0.11 11.28
CA GLU A 393 -12.61 -1.28 11.09
C GLU A 393 -14.04 -1.54 11.59
N VAL A 394 -14.50 -0.75 12.56
CA VAL A 394 -15.82 -0.89 13.19
C VAL A 394 -16.93 -0.33 12.29
N ILE A 395 -16.61 0.65 11.45
CA ILE A 395 -17.61 1.45 10.73
C ILE A 395 -18.37 0.59 9.73
N GLY A 396 -19.70 0.62 9.81
CA GLY A 396 -20.62 -0.08 8.92
C GLY A 396 -20.80 -1.58 9.23
N ILE A 397 -20.16 -2.12 10.27
CA ILE A 397 -20.19 -3.57 10.55
C ILE A 397 -21.58 -4.10 10.89
N SER A 398 -22.48 -3.27 11.44
CA SER A 398 -23.88 -3.64 11.69
C SER A 398 -24.64 -4.01 10.42
N SER A 399 -24.17 -3.59 9.25
CA SER A 399 -24.78 -3.98 7.97
C SER A 399 -24.70 -5.47 7.71
N LEU A 400 -23.77 -6.18 8.36
CA LEU A 400 -23.65 -7.63 8.20
C LEU A 400 -24.85 -8.39 8.79
N GLY A 401 -25.59 -7.78 9.71
CA GLY A 401 -26.86 -8.34 10.21
C GLY A 401 -27.97 -8.41 9.15
N LYS A 402 -27.77 -7.79 7.98
CA LYS A 402 -28.69 -7.86 6.82
C LYS A 402 -28.35 -9.03 5.88
N LEU A 403 -27.22 -9.70 6.07
CA LEU A 403 -26.82 -10.81 5.22
C LEU A 403 -27.66 -12.04 5.53
N ASN A 404 -28.06 -12.76 4.48
CA ASN A 404 -28.64 -14.09 4.62
C ASN A 404 -27.55 -15.14 4.92
N GLU A 405 -27.97 -16.37 5.25
CA GLU A 405 -27.06 -17.46 5.60
C GLU A 405 -26.00 -17.76 4.52
N MET A 406 -26.40 -17.77 3.25
CA MET A 406 -25.48 -17.99 2.13
C MET A 406 -24.44 -16.87 2.02
N GLN A 407 -24.87 -15.61 2.12
CA GLN A 407 -23.99 -14.45 2.12
C GLN A 407 -23.00 -14.49 3.29
N TRP A 408 -23.46 -14.88 4.47
CA TRP A 408 -22.63 -14.99 5.66
C TRP A 408 -21.55 -16.07 5.49
N ASN A 409 -21.93 -17.25 5.00
CA ASN A 409 -20.97 -18.35 4.76
C ASN A 409 -19.90 -17.93 3.74
N ILE A 410 -20.31 -17.29 2.64
CA ILE A 410 -19.37 -16.79 1.63
C ILE A 410 -18.44 -15.71 2.22
N LEU A 411 -18.94 -14.84 3.09
CA LEU A 411 -18.13 -13.85 3.78
C LEU A 411 -17.07 -14.52 4.68
N GLU A 412 -17.47 -15.47 5.53
CA GLU A 412 -16.55 -16.17 6.44
C GLU A 412 -15.48 -16.96 5.68
N GLU A 413 -15.85 -17.63 4.59
CA GLU A 413 -14.90 -18.38 3.77
C GLU A 413 -13.88 -17.46 3.07
N ASN A 414 -14.30 -16.25 2.66
CA ASN A 414 -13.45 -15.31 1.95
C ASN A 414 -12.68 -14.35 2.86
N TYR A 415 -13.15 -14.09 4.08
CA TYR A 415 -12.45 -13.28 5.07
C TYR A 415 -12.20 -14.09 6.36
N LYS A 416 -11.21 -14.99 6.28
CA LYS A 416 -10.92 -16.01 7.30
C LYS A 416 -10.66 -15.42 8.68
N PHE A 417 -9.97 -14.28 8.73
CA PHE A 417 -9.55 -13.64 9.99
C PHE A 417 -10.32 -12.38 10.34
N LEU A 418 -11.53 -12.18 9.80
CA LEU A 418 -12.38 -11.03 10.11
C LEU A 418 -12.51 -10.78 11.62
N LYS A 419 -12.83 -11.82 12.39
CA LYS A 419 -13.00 -11.71 13.84
C LYS A 419 -11.70 -11.32 14.55
N ASN A 420 -10.55 -11.81 14.09
CA ASN A 420 -9.25 -11.46 14.66
C ASN A 420 -8.92 -9.98 14.41
N ASP A 421 -9.16 -9.50 13.21
CA ASP A 421 -8.94 -8.10 12.82
C ASP A 421 -9.84 -7.16 13.61
N LEU A 422 -11.14 -7.48 13.71
CA LEU A 422 -12.09 -6.74 14.53
C LEU A 422 -11.72 -6.79 16.01
N GLN A 423 -11.29 -7.94 16.53
CA GLN A 423 -10.85 -8.07 17.92
C GLN A 423 -9.60 -7.24 18.20
N LYS A 424 -8.67 -7.14 17.25
CA LYS A 424 -7.48 -6.30 17.42
C LYS A 424 -7.82 -4.82 17.37
N ALA A 425 -8.65 -4.40 16.41
CA ALA A 425 -9.09 -3.01 16.29
C ALA A 425 -9.92 -2.57 17.51
N SER A 426 -10.82 -3.43 18.00
CA SER A 426 -11.74 -3.11 19.11
C SER A 426 -11.04 -2.76 20.43
N GLU A 427 -9.78 -3.17 20.57
CA GLU A 427 -8.87 -2.89 21.68
C GLU A 427 -8.64 -1.37 21.85
N PHE A 428 -8.78 -0.60 20.77
CA PHE A 428 -8.55 0.85 20.72
C PHE A 428 -9.83 1.68 20.65
N ILE A 429 -11.00 1.05 20.74
CA ILE A 429 -12.27 1.77 20.91
C ILE A 429 -12.24 2.47 22.27
N ASN A 430 -12.45 3.78 22.27
CA ASN A 430 -12.64 4.56 23.50
C ASN A 430 -14.13 4.49 23.88
N PRO A 431 -14.50 3.86 25.02
CA PRO A 431 -15.91 3.71 25.39
C PRO A 431 -16.67 5.03 25.57
N GLU A 432 -15.95 6.11 25.93
CA GLU A 432 -16.51 7.45 26.12
C GLU A 432 -16.27 8.35 24.89
N GLY A 433 -15.66 7.80 23.82
CA GLY A 433 -15.23 8.56 22.65
C GLY A 433 -16.41 9.18 21.90
N LEU A 434 -17.42 8.37 21.56
CA LEU A 434 -18.58 8.84 20.79
C LEU A 434 -19.35 9.95 21.51
N SER A 435 -19.68 9.76 22.79
CA SER A 435 -20.38 10.76 23.59
C SER A 435 -19.57 12.05 23.75
N THR A 436 -18.24 11.93 23.90
CA THR A 436 -17.34 13.09 23.94
C THR A 436 -17.36 13.86 22.62
N LEU A 437 -17.22 13.17 21.48
CA LEU A 437 -17.24 13.79 20.14
C LEU A 437 -18.56 14.51 19.86
N VAL A 438 -19.70 13.91 20.24
CA VAL A 438 -21.02 14.55 20.14
C VAL A 438 -21.08 15.80 21.03
N SER A 439 -20.67 15.68 22.29
CA SER A 439 -20.70 16.81 23.24
C SER A 439 -19.83 18.00 22.80
N TYR A 440 -18.78 17.72 22.02
CA TYR A 440 -17.85 18.74 21.51
C TYR A 440 -18.24 19.25 20.11
N GLY A 441 -19.32 18.73 19.53
CA GLY A 441 -19.83 19.16 18.23
C GLY A 441 -19.03 18.62 17.03
N TYR A 442 -18.21 17.58 17.24
CA TYR A 442 -17.45 16.93 16.17
C TYR A 442 -18.22 15.79 15.48
N LEU A 443 -19.29 15.30 16.11
CA LEU A 443 -20.08 14.18 15.62
C LEU A 443 -21.58 14.48 15.75
N ASP A 444 -22.33 14.21 14.70
CA ASP A 444 -23.79 14.32 14.71
C ASP A 444 -24.42 13.17 15.52
N ALA A 445 -25.53 13.43 16.21
CA ALA A 445 -26.19 12.45 17.07
C ALA A 445 -26.75 11.25 16.28
N GLU A 446 -27.24 11.44 15.05
CA GLU A 446 -27.70 10.35 14.19
C GLU A 446 -26.53 9.44 13.79
N ILE A 447 -25.39 10.03 13.46
CA ILE A 447 -24.18 9.28 13.11
C ILE A 447 -23.60 8.56 14.33
N SER A 448 -23.61 9.20 15.50
CA SER A 448 -23.24 8.54 16.77
C SER A 448 -24.08 7.31 17.03
N LYS A 449 -25.39 7.37 16.79
CA LYS A 449 -26.28 6.21 16.95
C LYS A 449 -25.92 5.07 15.99
N LYS A 450 -25.60 5.35 14.73
CA LYS A 450 -25.14 4.33 13.75
C LYS A 450 -23.85 3.66 14.22
N LEU A 451 -22.90 4.44 14.75
CA LEU A 451 -21.64 3.91 15.29
C LEU A 451 -21.86 3.09 16.59
N GLU A 452 -22.81 3.46 17.43
CA GLU A 452 -23.22 2.65 18.59
C GLU A 452 -23.86 1.32 18.16
N GLU A 453 -24.66 1.32 17.09
CA GLU A 453 -25.23 0.10 16.50
C GLU A 453 -24.11 -0.81 15.96
N ASP A 454 -23.10 -0.25 15.30
CA ASP A 454 -21.90 -0.98 14.87
C ASP A 454 -21.15 -1.61 16.07
N ILE A 455 -20.91 -0.86 17.14
CA ILE A 455 -20.24 -1.37 18.34
C ILE A 455 -21.05 -2.49 19.02
N LYS A 456 -22.37 -2.32 19.16
CA LYS A 456 -23.26 -3.37 19.72
C LYS A 456 -23.27 -4.62 18.84
N TYR A 457 -23.24 -4.45 17.52
CA TYR A 457 -23.18 -5.58 16.61
C TYR A 457 -21.87 -6.35 16.76
N LEU A 458 -20.74 -5.68 16.95
CA LEU A 458 -19.46 -6.35 17.26
C LEU A 458 -19.54 -7.20 18.54
N GLU A 459 -20.16 -6.69 19.60
CA GLU A 459 -20.37 -7.48 20.83
C GLU A 459 -21.20 -8.73 20.56
N SER A 460 -22.23 -8.62 19.71
CA SER A 460 -23.05 -9.78 19.31
C SER A 460 -22.27 -10.83 18.52
N MET A 461 -21.20 -10.45 17.80
CA MET A 461 -20.26 -11.36 17.15
C MET A 461 -19.24 -11.99 18.13
N GLY A 462 -19.35 -11.68 19.42
CA GLY A 462 -18.44 -12.12 20.47
C GLY A 462 -17.09 -11.42 20.45
N VAL A 463 -17.02 -10.20 19.90
CA VAL A 463 -15.84 -9.34 19.97
C VAL A 463 -15.88 -8.55 21.27
N LYS A 464 -14.80 -8.62 22.07
CA LYS A 464 -14.68 -7.80 23.28
C LYS A 464 -14.42 -6.35 22.90
N ILE A 465 -15.17 -5.39 23.45
CA ILE A 465 -15.04 -3.97 23.14
C ILE A 465 -14.17 -3.25 24.18
N GLY A 466 -13.36 -2.32 23.70
CA GLY A 466 -12.59 -1.41 24.54
C GLY A 466 -11.26 -1.97 25.04
N PRO A 467 -10.55 -1.17 25.86
CA PRO A 467 -9.18 -1.42 26.25
C PRO A 467 -9.04 -2.57 27.25
N ARG A 468 -8.09 -3.47 26.99
CA ARG A 468 -7.89 -4.73 27.76
C ARG A 468 -6.50 -4.88 28.36
N SER A 469 -5.53 -4.10 27.87
CA SER A 469 -4.13 -4.07 28.30
C SER A 469 -3.80 -2.72 28.91
N TYR A 470 -2.66 -2.62 29.62
CA TYR A 470 -2.15 -1.33 30.09
C TYR A 470 -2.00 -0.34 28.92
N GLU A 471 -1.41 -0.78 27.80
CA GLU A 471 -1.19 0.04 26.62
C GLU A 471 -2.50 0.53 25.98
N SER A 472 -3.50 -0.34 25.81
CA SER A 472 -4.80 0.09 25.26
C SER A 472 -5.56 1.01 26.23
N LYS A 473 -5.45 0.81 27.55
CA LYS A 473 -6.01 1.74 28.54
C LYS A 473 -5.33 3.11 28.48
N LYS A 474 -4.00 3.14 28.35
CA LYS A 474 -3.23 4.37 28.13
C LYS A 474 -3.67 5.07 26.85
N HIS A 475 -3.86 4.33 25.76
CA HIS A 475 -4.37 4.88 24.51
C HIS A 475 -5.76 5.51 24.67
N ALA A 476 -6.70 4.84 25.35
CA ALA A 476 -8.03 5.41 25.61
C ALA A 476 -7.97 6.73 26.39
N LEU A 477 -7.13 6.81 27.43
CA LEU A 477 -6.91 8.06 28.19
C LEU A 477 -6.30 9.16 27.31
N LEU A 478 -5.28 8.84 26.52
CA LEU A 478 -4.66 9.78 25.58
C LEU A 478 -5.66 10.26 24.51
N SER A 479 -6.57 9.39 24.08
CA SER A 479 -7.64 9.73 23.14
C SER A 479 -8.61 10.76 23.75
N GLN A 480 -8.99 10.61 25.02
CA GLN A 480 -9.78 11.61 25.75
C GLN A 480 -9.06 12.96 25.85
N LEU A 481 -7.78 12.93 26.23
CA LEU A 481 -6.95 14.13 26.31
C LEU A 481 -6.78 14.81 24.95
N LEU A 482 -6.63 14.03 23.87
CA LEU A 482 -6.54 14.55 22.52
C LEU A 482 -7.83 15.26 22.11
N MET A 483 -9.01 14.65 22.33
CA MET A 483 -10.29 15.27 21.99
C MET A 483 -10.52 16.58 22.77
N LEU A 484 -10.19 16.60 24.06
CA LEU A 484 -10.25 17.82 24.88
C LEU A 484 -9.28 18.89 24.36
N SER A 485 -8.04 18.51 24.08
CA SER A 485 -7.03 19.42 23.55
C SER A 485 -7.41 19.98 22.18
N LEU A 486 -8.09 19.18 21.36
CA LEU A 486 -8.60 19.60 20.05
C LEU A 486 -9.68 20.69 20.22
N LYS A 487 -10.63 20.48 21.13
CA LYS A 487 -11.68 21.44 21.46
C LYS A 487 -11.10 22.76 22.00
N GLU A 488 -10.13 22.66 22.90
CA GLU A 488 -9.44 23.82 23.50
C GLU A 488 -8.36 24.43 22.59
N LYS A 489 -8.22 23.94 21.34
CA LYS A 489 -7.24 24.40 20.34
C LYS A 489 -5.78 24.33 20.80
N LYS A 490 -5.47 23.40 21.70
CA LYS A 490 -4.11 23.13 22.22
C LYS A 490 -3.34 22.19 21.30
N TYR A 491 -3.03 22.67 20.10
CA TYR A 491 -2.49 21.81 19.02
C TYR A 491 -1.14 21.15 19.31
N ASN A 492 -0.33 21.69 20.21
CA ASN A 492 0.92 21.05 20.62
C ASN A 492 0.66 19.78 21.46
N GLU A 493 -0.33 19.84 22.37
CA GLU A 493 -0.77 18.68 23.15
C GLU A 493 -1.39 17.63 22.22
N VAL A 494 -2.22 18.03 21.25
CA VAL A 494 -2.79 17.13 20.23
C VAL A 494 -1.70 16.36 19.47
N LYS A 495 -0.65 17.05 18.99
CA LYS A 495 0.47 16.41 18.28
C LYS A 495 1.22 15.42 19.17
N GLN A 496 1.46 15.78 20.42
CA GLN A 496 2.14 14.92 21.38
C GLN A 496 1.32 13.64 21.63
N TYR A 497 0.03 13.76 21.96
CA TYR A 497 -0.81 12.62 22.24
C TYR A 497 -1.02 11.72 21.02
N ALA A 498 -1.17 12.32 19.82
CA ALA A 498 -1.24 11.57 18.57
C ALA A 498 0.02 10.72 18.33
N ARG A 499 1.21 11.28 18.59
CA ARG A 499 2.50 10.55 18.50
C ARG A 499 2.57 9.42 19.53
N GLU A 500 2.23 9.69 20.78
CA GLU A 500 2.26 8.65 21.83
C GLU A 500 1.30 7.51 21.53
N MET A 501 0.09 7.81 21.05
CA MET A 501 -0.86 6.79 20.65
C MET A 501 -0.41 5.99 19.43
N ALA A 502 0.28 6.61 18.47
CA ALA A 502 0.88 5.91 17.33
C ALA A 502 1.92 4.88 17.77
N VAL A 503 2.76 5.22 18.76
CA VAL A 503 3.75 4.29 19.33
C VAL A 503 3.05 3.12 20.01
N ILE A 504 2.00 3.38 20.78
CA ILE A 504 1.23 2.34 21.48
C ILE A 504 0.65 1.31 20.50
N ARG A 505 0.08 1.77 19.38
CA ARG A 505 -0.50 0.88 18.35
C ARG A 505 0.51 0.43 17.28
N LYS A 506 1.80 0.79 17.44
CA LYS A 506 2.92 0.43 16.54
C LYS A 506 2.72 0.82 15.08
N SER A 507 2.00 1.91 14.84
CA SER A 507 1.78 2.49 13.51
C SER A 507 1.08 3.84 13.64
N ILE A 508 1.42 4.80 12.77
CA ILE A 508 0.62 6.01 12.62
C ILE A 508 -0.77 5.66 12.14
N GLY A 509 -0.89 4.78 11.12
CA GLY A 509 -2.15 4.42 10.49
C GLY A 509 -2.06 3.36 9.40
#